data_AF-R0KRQ0-F1
#
_entry.id   AF-R0KRQ0-F1
#
_cell.length_a   1.000
_cell.length_b   1.000
_cell.length_c   1.000
_cell.angle_alpha   90.00
_cell.angle_beta   90.00
_cell.angle_gamma   90.00
#
_symmetry.space_group_name_H-M   'P 1'
#
loop_
_entity.id
_entity.type
_entity.pdbx_description
1 polymer ?
#
loop_
_entity_poly.entity_id
_entity_poly.type
_entity_poly.pdbx_seq_one_letter_code
_entity_poly.pdbx_strand_id
1 'polypeptide(L)'
;LHPKPLIRSLSLLANMTLDPDTAHPWLLLSKDGKGVRWGEEWQKWPEGPERFDTWCCVLGYEGFTSGQHTWEVTVDSAKSWGVGLARASL
;
A
#
# COMPACT_ATOMS: atom_id res chain seq x y z
N LEU A 1 0.35 -1.85 -44.64
CA LEU A 1 -0.05 -2.67 -43.48
C LEU A 1 0.40 -1.95 -42.22
N HIS A 2 -0.52 -1.37 -41.47
CA HIS A 2 -0.20 -0.76 -40.18
C HIS A 2 -0.10 -1.90 -39.14
N PRO A 3 1.01 -2.04 -38.38
CA PRO A 3 1.03 -2.97 -37.28
C PRO A 3 -0.04 -2.52 -36.26
N LYS A 4 -0.99 -3.41 -35.96
CA LYS A 4 -1.93 -3.19 -34.87
C LYS A 4 -1.13 -3.16 -33.56
N PRO A 5 -1.42 -2.22 -32.64
CA PRO A 5 -0.76 -2.23 -31.35
C PRO A 5 -1.11 -3.53 -30.63
N LEU A 6 -0.10 -4.19 -30.08
CA LEU A 6 -0.31 -5.31 -29.18
C LEU A 6 -0.81 -4.73 -27.85
N ILE A 7 -2.12 -4.56 -27.72
CA ILE A 7 -2.74 -4.27 -26.42
C ILE A 7 -2.65 -5.56 -25.61
N ARG A 8 -1.52 -5.76 -24.93
CA ARG A 8 -1.53 -6.60 -23.73
C ARG A 8 -2.43 -5.87 -22.75
N SER A 9 -3.60 -6.44 -22.47
CA SER A 9 -4.43 -6.03 -21.33
C SER A 9 -3.52 -5.91 -20.10
N LEU A 10 -3.29 -4.70 -19.60
CA LEU A 10 -2.55 -4.43 -18.36
C LEU A 10 -3.43 -4.73 -17.13
N SER A 11 -4.22 -5.80 -17.17
CA SER A 11 -5.03 -6.27 -16.04
C SER A 11 -4.21 -7.15 -15.09
N LEU A 12 -2.94 -6.81 -14.85
CA LEU A 12 -2.03 -7.53 -13.94
C LEU A 12 -1.35 -6.63 -12.91
N LEU A 13 -1.45 -5.31 -13.02
CA LEU A 13 -1.13 -4.43 -11.90
C LEU A 13 -2.32 -4.50 -10.95
N ALA A 14 -2.16 -5.23 -9.84
CA ALA A 14 -3.16 -5.23 -8.79
C ALA A 14 -3.46 -3.77 -8.43
N ASN A 15 -4.73 -3.36 -8.47
CA ASN A 15 -5.15 -2.02 -8.06
C ASN A 15 -5.11 -1.94 -6.53
N MET A 16 -3.92 -2.07 -5.97
CA MET A 16 -3.68 -2.12 -4.54
C MET A 16 -3.92 -0.74 -3.93
N THR A 17 -4.74 -0.71 -2.90
CA THR A 17 -4.91 0.44 -2.00
C THR A 17 -4.45 0.06 -0.61
N LEU A 18 -4.04 1.05 0.16
CA LEU A 18 -3.60 0.93 1.54
C LEU A 18 -4.81 0.92 2.48
N ASP A 19 -4.72 0.17 3.56
CA ASP A 19 -5.75 0.08 4.59
C ASP A 19 -5.54 1.13 5.70
N PRO A 20 -6.43 2.15 5.81
CA PRO A 20 -6.34 3.16 6.86
C PRO A 20 -6.46 2.62 8.28
N ASP A 21 -7.12 1.47 8.46
CA ASP A 21 -7.33 0.89 9.79
C ASP A 21 -6.04 0.26 10.33
N THR A 22 -5.16 -0.18 9.43
CA THR A 22 -3.83 -0.72 9.80
C THR A 22 -2.76 0.35 9.96
N ALA A 23 -2.96 1.53 9.37
CA ALA A 23 -1.91 2.54 9.24
C ALA A 23 -1.41 3.05 10.60
N HIS A 24 -0.09 3.05 10.79
CA HIS A 24 0.51 3.68 11.96
C HIS A 24 0.15 5.17 12.02
N PRO A 25 -0.16 5.74 13.20
CA PRO A 25 -0.58 7.14 13.32
C PRO A 25 0.42 8.21 12.86
N TRP A 26 1.66 7.86 12.54
CA TRP A 26 2.63 8.79 11.92
C TRP A 26 2.55 8.82 10.39
N LEU A 27 1.73 7.98 9.80
CA LEU A 27 1.58 7.88 8.36
C LEU A 27 0.33 8.64 7.90
N LEU A 28 0.50 9.43 6.84
CA LEU A 28 -0.60 10.07 6.14
C LEU A 28 -0.81 9.37 4.80
N LEU A 29 -2.02 8.90 4.57
CA LEU A 29 -2.43 8.28 3.31
C LEU A 29 -2.92 9.34 2.32
N SER A 30 -2.65 9.13 1.04
CA SER A 30 -3.24 9.93 -0.03
C SER A 30 -4.74 9.66 -0.16
N LYS A 31 -5.48 10.61 -0.74
CA LYS A 31 -6.93 10.52 -0.92
C LYS A 31 -7.37 9.32 -1.77
N ASP A 32 -6.54 8.91 -2.72
CA ASP A 32 -6.78 7.75 -3.58
C ASP A 32 -6.35 6.42 -2.93
N GLY A 33 -5.80 6.46 -1.72
CA GLY A 33 -5.37 5.28 -0.96
C GLY A 33 -4.13 4.61 -1.54
N LYS A 34 -3.40 5.22 -2.47
CA LYS A 34 -2.24 4.58 -3.14
C LYS A 34 -0.88 5.10 -2.70
N GLY A 35 -0.87 6.20 -1.98
CA GLY A 35 0.32 6.88 -1.49
C GLY A 35 0.35 6.92 0.02
N VAL A 36 1.56 6.90 0.56
CA VAL A 36 1.82 7.09 1.97
C VAL A 36 3.03 8.00 2.14
N ARG A 37 2.98 8.87 3.13
CA ARG A 37 4.10 9.70 3.55
C ARG A 37 4.15 9.82 5.05
N TRP A 38 5.31 10.24 5.56
CA TRP A 38 5.43 10.65 6.94
C TRP A 38 4.57 11.90 7.20
N GLY A 39 3.79 11.87 8.27
CA GLY A 39 3.00 12.98 8.78
C GLY A 39 3.83 13.87 9.70
N GLU A 40 3.47 15.14 9.79
CA GLU A 40 4.12 16.08 10.72
C GLU A 40 3.60 15.92 12.15
N GLU A 41 2.43 15.29 12.31
CA GLU A 41 1.75 15.08 13.58
C GLU A 41 1.18 13.66 13.70
N TRP A 42 0.94 13.24 14.94
CA TRP A 42 0.23 12.01 15.24
C TRP A 42 -1.24 12.13 14.79
N GLN A 43 -1.62 11.29 13.83
CA GLN A 43 -2.94 11.31 13.24
C GLN A 43 -3.98 10.71 14.19
N LYS A 44 -5.08 11.44 14.43
CA LYS A 44 -6.16 11.05 15.36
C LYS A 44 -7.25 10.22 14.67
N TRP A 45 -6.87 9.07 14.12
CA TRP A 45 -7.83 8.13 13.56
C TRP A 45 -8.43 7.25 14.66
N PRO A 46 -9.63 6.66 14.45
CA PRO A 46 -10.19 5.68 15.38
C PRO A 46 -9.17 4.57 15.67
N GLU A 47 -8.93 4.29 16.95
CA GLU A 47 -8.08 3.16 17.34
C GLU A 47 -8.81 1.84 17.07
N GLY A 48 -8.05 0.83 16.68
CA GLY A 48 -8.56 -0.50 16.35
C GLY A 48 -7.46 -1.55 16.51
N PRO A 49 -7.82 -2.83 16.71
CA PRO A 49 -6.86 -3.91 16.97
C PRO A 49 -5.91 -4.16 15.78
N GLU A 50 -6.31 -3.80 14.56
CA GLU A 50 -5.52 -3.98 13.34
C GLU A 50 -4.42 -2.91 13.18
N ARG A 51 -4.46 -1.84 13.99
CA ARG A 51 -3.59 -0.68 13.82
C ARG A 51 -2.17 -0.98 14.32
N PHE A 52 -1.17 -0.69 13.50
CA PHE A 52 0.20 -0.67 13.99
C PHE A 52 0.43 0.50 14.96
N ASP A 53 0.94 0.22 16.15
CA ASP A 53 1.26 1.21 17.20
C ASP A 53 2.76 1.35 17.50
N THR A 54 3.56 0.39 17.04
CA THR A 54 4.99 0.28 17.31
C THR A 54 5.82 0.48 16.04
N TRP A 55 5.50 -0.27 14.98
CA TRP A 55 6.20 -0.17 13.69
C TRP A 55 5.45 0.79 12.77
N CYS A 56 6.18 1.73 12.17
CA CYS A 56 5.61 2.69 11.21
C CYS A 56 5.31 2.02 9.87
N CYS A 57 4.24 1.22 9.85
CA CYS A 57 3.80 0.40 8.73
C CYS A 57 2.32 0.65 8.40
N VAL A 58 1.92 0.18 7.22
CA VAL A 58 0.54 0.12 6.75
C VAL A 58 0.43 -1.09 5.82
N LEU A 59 -0.69 -1.81 5.85
CA LEU A 59 -0.95 -2.94 4.96
C LEU A 59 -1.71 -2.51 3.71
N GLY A 60 -1.67 -3.36 2.69
CA GLY A 60 -2.65 -3.31 1.60
C GLY A 60 -4.02 -3.78 2.10
N TYR A 61 -5.08 -3.23 1.53
CA TYR A 61 -6.47 -3.52 1.89
C TYR A 61 -6.89 -4.95 1.55
N GLU A 62 -6.46 -5.44 0.39
CA GLU A 62 -6.75 -6.82 -0.03
C GLU A 62 -5.59 -7.76 0.31
N GLY A 63 -5.90 -8.86 0.98
CA GLY A 63 -5.00 -9.98 1.16
C GLY A 63 -5.04 -10.93 -0.04
N PHE A 64 -3.97 -11.70 -0.23
CA PHE A 64 -3.86 -12.70 -1.29
C PHE A 64 -3.79 -14.12 -0.70
N THR A 65 -4.54 -15.07 -1.27
CA THR A 65 -4.52 -16.48 -0.83
C THR A 65 -3.90 -17.43 -1.87
N SER A 66 -3.81 -17.00 -3.13
CA SER A 66 -3.28 -17.81 -4.24
C SER A 66 -2.92 -16.92 -5.44
N GLY A 67 -2.24 -17.49 -6.44
CA GLY A 67 -1.87 -16.80 -7.68
C GLY A 67 -0.54 -16.05 -7.62
N GLN A 68 -0.23 -15.34 -8.70
CA GLN A 68 0.95 -14.48 -8.82
C GLN A 68 0.50 -13.02 -8.90
N HIS A 69 1.04 -12.19 -8.01
CA HIS A 69 0.69 -10.77 -7.90
C HIS A 69 1.94 -9.93 -8.06
N THR A 70 1.82 -8.82 -8.79
CA THR A 70 2.90 -7.87 -9.02
C THR A 70 2.41 -6.47 -8.71
N TRP A 71 3.23 -5.71 -8.00
CA TRP A 71 3.01 -4.30 -7.73
C TRP A 71 4.32 -3.54 -7.94
N GLU A 72 4.18 -2.25 -8.19
CA GLU A 72 5.31 -1.33 -8.32
C GLU A 72 5.15 -0.23 -7.27
N VAL A 73 6.27 0.17 -6.66
CA VAL A 73 6.29 1.26 -5.68
C VAL A 73 7.24 2.33 -6.21
N THR A 74 6.72 3.53 -6.39
CA THR A 74 7.54 4.71 -6.65
C THR A 74 7.93 5.31 -5.32
N VAL A 75 9.23 5.39 -5.07
CA VAL A 75 9.78 6.04 -3.88
C VAL A 75 10.46 7.32 -4.33
N ASP A 76 10.06 8.43 -3.73
CA ASP A 76 10.70 9.72 -3.96
C ASP A 76 11.90 9.88 -2.98
N SER A 77 12.01 11.02 -2.30
CA SER A 77 13.17 11.39 -1.46
C SER A 77 13.18 10.77 -0.05
N ALA A 78 12.56 9.60 0.13
CA ALA A 78 12.44 8.96 1.45
C ALA A 78 13.78 8.41 1.95
N LYS A 79 14.22 8.84 3.15
CA LYS A 79 15.49 8.43 3.76
C LYS A 79 15.50 6.97 4.26
N SER A 80 14.34 6.44 4.60
CA SER A 80 14.17 5.05 5.06
C SER A 80 12.79 4.57 4.62
N TRP A 81 12.75 3.40 4.00
CA TRP A 81 11.53 2.78 3.51
C TRP A 81 11.76 1.26 3.35
N GLY A 82 10.67 0.51 3.35
CA GLY A 82 10.66 -0.92 3.09
C GLY A 82 9.31 -1.32 2.51
N VAL A 83 9.30 -2.39 1.72
CA VAL A 83 8.10 -2.99 1.14
C VAL A 83 8.23 -4.51 1.21
N GLY A 84 7.13 -5.20 1.41
CA GLY A 84 7.13 -6.66 1.50
C GLY A 84 5.74 -7.23 1.68
N LEU A 85 5.71 -8.48 2.13
CA LEU A 85 4.49 -9.21 2.42
C LEU A 85 4.38 -9.43 3.93
N ALA A 86 3.15 -9.37 4.44
CA ALA A 86 2.81 -9.76 5.81
C ALA A 86 1.81 -10.92 5.76
N ARG A 87 1.83 -11.77 6.79
CA ARG A 87 0.76 -12.74 7.02
C ARG A 87 -0.33 -12.06 7.83
N ALA A 88 -1.59 -12.30 7.48
CA ALA A 88 -2.74 -11.72 8.19
C ALA A 88 -2.89 -12.22 9.64
N SER A 89 -2.22 -13.32 10.01
CA SER A 89 -2.25 -13.88 11.36
C SER A 89 -1.27 -13.19 12.33
N LEU A 90 -1.16 -11.86 12.26
CA LEU A 90 -0.45 -11.08 13.27
C LEU A 90 -1.31 -10.97 14.54
#